data_AF-A0A5B1QNP1-F1
#
_entry.id   AF-A0A5B1QNP1-F1
#
_cell.length_a   1.000
_cell.length_b   1.000
_cell.length_c   1.000
_cell.angle_alpha   90.00
_cell.angle_beta   90.00
_cell.angle_gamma   90.00
#
_symmetry.space_group_name_H-M   'P 1'
#
loop_
_entity.id
_entity.type
_entity.pdbx_description
1 polymer ?
#
loop_
_entity_poly.entity_id
_entity_poly.type
_entity_poly.pdbx_seq_one_letter_code
_entity_poly.pdbx_strand_id
1 'polypeptide(L)'
;MSTPRESNLEAEGREGYLRLDPHKHRRDEILNVVTETGRLRKTPAEASLQVYLTAARWIPYAIDPFVNITCVFWVGTEMGFEAEAAPETSSEDFEAVFTSSLTESEISMYRKYYQVILALAPGFPIHMTRLLAHEDTDALSVFLKRITQAANSARTDDAGSLRYVGLNYVPRELHKDALIPPIPKQATKADRGFNHPMLARLLCPRKLLEQFDEDPNKFIASVQNGSIIVAAWDWPAFLYEHETYDRSALDKGLCRGYFLLRVGRHLITSPSSATKSTPGSCSAKPSKAKIHGITKVTPYLIAYFALHARFLISTMETWGREDGSFDMQQFYQNIVNLFEDDLECQWSIDTLKWWNERIFGPQSTASATRKRSMLQDPDSDASLLSIQRASRRQRAD
;
A
#
# COMPACT_ATOMS: atom_id res chain seq x y z
N MET A 1 88.78 -16.31 35.60
CA MET A 1 87.81 -16.24 34.48
C MET A 1 87.01 -14.96 34.64
N SER A 2 86.75 -14.30 33.51
CA SER A 2 86.83 -12.85 33.31
C SER A 2 85.77 -11.95 33.98
N THR A 3 86.17 -10.69 34.02
CA THR A 3 85.68 -9.41 34.58
C THR A 3 84.29 -8.89 34.12
N PRO A 4 83.77 -7.80 34.77
CA PRO A 4 82.39 -7.30 34.70
C PRO A 4 82.21 -6.08 33.75
N ARG A 5 80.95 -5.69 33.43
CA ARG A 5 80.49 -4.29 33.23
C ARG A 5 79.02 -4.17 32.73
N GLU A 6 78.34 -3.13 33.20
CA GLU A 6 77.07 -2.56 32.71
C GLU A 6 77.21 -1.91 31.31
N SER A 7 76.16 -1.93 30.48
CA SER A 7 75.72 -0.80 29.62
C SER A 7 74.47 -1.12 28.78
N ASN A 8 73.56 -0.13 28.71
CA ASN A 8 72.39 0.05 27.84
C ASN A 8 72.51 -0.43 26.37
N LEU A 9 71.39 -0.84 25.76
CA LEU A 9 70.77 -0.23 24.56
C LEU A 9 69.61 -1.11 24.01
N GLU A 10 68.43 -0.48 23.90
CA GLU A 10 67.40 -0.61 22.85
C GLU A 10 67.07 -1.97 22.21
N ALA A 11 65.82 -2.42 22.38
CA ALA A 11 64.93 -2.70 21.25
C ALA A 11 63.49 -2.92 21.76
N GLU A 12 62.67 -1.89 21.59
CA GLU A 12 61.22 -1.97 21.62
C GLU A 12 60.68 -2.97 20.58
N GLY A 13 59.53 -3.55 20.90
CA GLY A 13 58.56 -3.94 19.89
C GLY A 13 58.33 -5.43 19.74
N ARG A 14 57.30 -5.94 20.43
CA ARG A 14 56.18 -6.73 19.87
C ARG A 14 55.39 -7.37 21.00
N GLU A 15 54.18 -6.86 21.21
CA GLU A 15 52.92 -7.63 21.29
C GLU A 15 51.85 -6.76 21.94
N GLY A 16 51.41 -5.76 21.18
CA GLY A 16 50.17 -5.05 21.42
C GLY A 16 49.37 -5.06 20.12
N TYR A 17 48.59 -6.12 19.90
CA TYR A 17 47.40 -6.09 19.03
C TYR A 17 46.55 -7.30 19.40
N LEU A 18 45.64 -7.10 20.35
CA LEU A 18 44.40 -7.86 20.42
C LEU A 18 43.81 -7.83 19.01
N ARG A 19 43.81 -8.99 18.33
CA ARG A 19 42.99 -9.20 17.13
C ARG A 19 41.54 -9.03 17.58
N LEU A 20 41.01 -7.83 17.40
CA LEU A 20 39.58 -7.59 17.41
C LEU A 20 38.99 -8.47 16.31
N ASP A 21 38.19 -9.44 16.71
CA ASP A 21 37.41 -10.27 15.81
C ASP A 21 36.50 -9.35 14.97
N PRO A 22 36.70 -9.27 13.63
CA PRO A 22 35.92 -8.40 12.76
C PRO A 22 34.42 -8.72 12.77
N HIS A 23 34.04 -9.94 13.18
CA HIS A 23 32.65 -10.40 13.25
C HIS A 23 31.94 -9.87 14.50
N LYS A 24 32.65 -9.74 15.63
CA LYS A 24 32.08 -9.22 16.89
C LYS A 24 31.78 -7.72 16.80
N HIS A 25 32.64 -6.96 16.12
CA HIS A 25 32.46 -5.52 15.95
C HIS A 25 31.27 -5.15 15.04
N ARG A 26 30.92 -6.05 14.10
CA ARG A 26 29.85 -5.85 13.11
C ARG A 26 28.47 -6.28 13.65
N ARG A 27 28.44 -7.34 14.47
CA ARG A 27 27.32 -7.70 15.36
C ARG A 27 26.92 -6.50 16.23
N ASP A 28 27.90 -5.89 16.90
CA ASP A 28 27.68 -4.73 17.75
C ASP A 28 27.24 -3.50 16.95
N GLU A 29 27.64 -3.31 15.69
CA GLU A 29 27.13 -2.20 14.85
C GLU A 29 25.63 -2.31 14.54
N ILE A 30 25.12 -3.52 14.24
CA ILE A 30 23.70 -3.74 13.94
C ILE A 30 22.87 -3.76 15.24
N LEU A 31 23.37 -4.39 16.31
CA LEU A 31 22.74 -4.41 17.63
C LEU A 31 22.77 -3.03 18.31
N ASN A 32 23.83 -2.23 18.17
CA ASN A 32 23.90 -0.87 18.74
C ASN A 32 22.94 0.12 18.08
N VAL A 33 22.40 -0.20 16.91
CA VAL A 33 21.37 0.59 16.21
C VAL A 33 19.98 0.35 16.82
N VAL A 34 19.76 -0.78 17.50
CA VAL A 34 18.44 -1.22 17.98
C VAL A 34 18.44 -1.28 19.51
N THR A 35 17.72 -0.35 20.17
CA THR A 35 17.42 -0.55 21.60
C THR A 35 16.45 -1.73 21.77
N GLU A 36 16.49 -2.42 22.91
CA GLU A 36 15.55 -3.49 23.32
C GLU A 36 14.06 -3.11 23.13
N THR A 37 13.76 -1.81 23.01
CA THR A 37 12.42 -1.24 22.76
C THR A 37 12.03 -1.10 21.28
N GLY A 38 12.89 -1.49 20.34
CA GLY A 38 12.66 -1.34 18.89
C GLY A 38 12.81 0.09 18.35
N ARG A 39 13.32 1.04 19.16
CA ARG A 39 13.63 2.41 18.74
C ARG A 39 15.10 2.56 18.33
N LEU A 40 15.33 3.34 17.28
CA LEU A 40 16.65 3.58 16.69
C LEU A 40 17.46 4.57 17.54
N ARG A 41 18.75 4.29 17.74
CA ARG A 41 19.73 5.32 18.12
C ARG A 41 20.15 6.07 16.86
N LYS A 42 20.30 7.41 16.99
CA LYS A 42 20.81 8.29 15.92
C LYS A 42 22.28 7.99 15.62
N THR A 43 22.58 7.06 14.72
CA THR A 43 23.95 6.72 14.28
C THR A 43 24.07 6.68 12.76
N PRO A 44 25.29 6.79 12.18
CA PRO A 44 25.49 6.77 10.72
C PRO A 44 25.02 5.48 10.02
N ALA A 45 25.05 4.34 10.72
CA ALA A 45 24.53 3.05 10.24
C ALA A 45 23.00 3.06 10.03
N GLU A 46 22.28 3.98 10.69
CA GLU A 46 20.84 4.19 10.53
C GLU A 46 20.50 4.65 9.11
N ALA A 47 21.34 5.49 8.48
CA ALA A 47 21.07 6.05 7.15
C ALA A 47 20.96 4.97 6.06
N SER A 48 21.80 3.93 6.15
CA SER A 48 21.80 2.80 5.20
C SER A 48 20.54 1.94 5.33
N LEU A 49 20.04 1.73 6.56
CA LEU A 49 18.81 0.97 6.80
C LEU A 49 17.56 1.76 6.40
N GLN A 50 17.55 3.08 6.60
CA GLN A 50 16.39 3.93 6.32
C GLN A 50 15.93 3.90 4.86
N VAL A 51 16.84 3.72 3.90
CA VAL A 51 16.49 3.56 2.48
C VAL A 51 15.61 2.31 2.30
N TYR A 52 15.97 1.20 2.95
CA TYR A 52 15.21 -0.04 2.91
C TYR A 52 13.91 0.03 3.68
N LEU A 53 13.89 0.70 4.84
CA LEU A 53 12.64 0.91 5.59
C LEU A 53 11.66 1.79 4.79
N THR A 54 12.16 2.82 4.11
CA THR A 54 11.35 3.68 3.25
C THR A 54 10.81 2.90 2.05
N ALA A 55 11.64 2.06 1.43
CA ALA A 55 11.22 1.16 0.36
C ALA A 55 10.21 0.10 0.85
N ALA A 56 10.41 -0.46 2.05
CA ALA A 56 9.54 -1.47 2.65
C ALA A 56 8.12 -0.97 2.89
N ARG A 57 7.95 0.33 3.13
CA ARG A 57 6.63 0.96 3.20
C ARG A 57 5.82 0.81 1.90
N TRP A 58 6.46 0.48 0.77
CA TRP A 58 5.82 0.27 -0.52
C TRP A 58 5.27 -1.16 -0.70
N ILE A 59 5.79 -2.14 0.04
CA ILE A 59 5.37 -3.54 -0.01
C ILE A 59 3.84 -3.74 -0.03
N PRO A 60 3.04 -3.15 0.89
CA PRO A 60 1.60 -3.40 0.92
C PRO A 60 0.84 -2.88 -0.32
N TYR A 61 1.43 -1.96 -1.10
CA TYR A 61 0.84 -1.43 -2.33
C TYR A 61 1.29 -2.21 -3.58
N ALA A 62 2.49 -2.81 -3.51
CA ALA A 62 3.14 -3.45 -4.65
C ALA A 62 2.80 -4.93 -4.78
N ILE A 63 2.59 -5.62 -3.66
CA ILE A 63 2.42 -7.07 -3.62
C ILE A 63 1.14 -7.50 -2.88
N ASP A 64 1.19 -7.68 -1.57
CA ASP A 64 0.05 -8.08 -0.74
C ASP A 64 0.22 -7.47 0.67
N PRO A 65 -0.78 -6.75 1.21
CA PRO A 65 -0.73 -6.18 2.56
C PRO A 65 -0.76 -7.19 3.71
N PHE A 66 -1.04 -8.47 3.45
CA PHE A 66 -1.04 -9.59 4.38
C PHE A 66 0.19 -10.50 4.23
N VAL A 67 1.08 -10.21 3.28
CA VAL A 67 2.22 -11.07 2.98
C VAL A 67 3.12 -11.28 4.20
N ASN A 68 3.49 -12.54 4.45
CA ASN A 68 4.55 -12.86 5.39
C ASN A 68 5.90 -12.61 4.71
N ILE A 69 6.54 -11.49 5.02
CA ILE A 69 7.83 -11.09 4.43
C ILE A 69 8.91 -12.11 4.76
N THR A 70 8.93 -12.70 5.95
CA THR A 70 9.89 -13.75 6.30
C THR A 70 9.78 -14.94 5.34
N CYS A 71 8.56 -15.38 5.05
CA CYS A 71 8.31 -16.44 4.06
C CYS A 71 8.76 -16.06 2.65
N VAL A 72 8.53 -14.80 2.23
CA VAL A 72 9.00 -14.30 0.93
C VAL A 72 10.52 -14.44 0.80
N PHE A 73 11.26 -14.01 1.82
CA PHE A 73 12.72 -14.09 1.82
C PHE A 73 13.22 -15.53 1.96
N TRP A 74 12.56 -16.35 2.77
CA TRP A 74 12.89 -17.77 2.90
C TRP A 74 12.81 -18.48 1.54
N VAL A 75 11.64 -18.40 0.88
CA VAL A 75 11.43 -19.07 -0.42
C VAL A 75 12.30 -18.44 -1.51
N GLY A 76 12.47 -17.11 -1.49
CA GLY A 76 13.19 -16.37 -2.53
C GLY A 76 14.71 -16.54 -2.51
N THR A 77 15.29 -16.86 -1.35
CA THR A 77 16.75 -17.05 -1.20
C THR A 77 17.21 -18.47 -1.46
N GLU A 78 16.28 -19.43 -1.57
CA GLU A 78 16.54 -20.88 -1.73
C GLU A 78 17.45 -21.50 -0.65
N MET A 79 17.82 -20.74 0.39
CA MET A 79 18.80 -21.15 1.39
C MET A 79 18.19 -21.75 2.65
N GLY A 80 16.95 -21.38 2.99
CA GLY A 80 16.42 -21.66 4.33
C GLY A 80 17.26 -21.00 5.44
N PHE A 81 16.63 -20.39 6.44
CA PHE A 81 17.34 -19.80 7.56
C PHE A 81 16.48 -19.84 8.82
N GLU A 82 16.91 -20.49 9.90
CA GLU A 82 16.13 -20.60 11.15
C GLU A 82 15.51 -19.24 11.54
N ALA A 83 14.20 -19.11 11.37
CA ALA A 83 13.51 -17.84 11.52
C ALA A 83 12.82 -17.79 12.89
N GLU A 84 13.39 -17.06 13.85
CA GLU A 84 12.78 -16.79 15.16
C GLU A 84 11.42 -16.04 15.09
N ALA A 85 11.00 -15.60 13.91
CA ALA A 85 9.73 -14.89 13.69
C ALA A 85 8.57 -15.82 13.25
N ALA A 86 8.77 -17.14 13.30
CA ALA A 86 7.70 -18.12 13.16
C ALA A 86 6.73 -18.05 14.36
N PRO A 87 5.42 -18.36 14.18
CA PRO A 87 4.51 -18.57 15.32
C PRO A 87 5.11 -19.60 16.29
N GLU A 88 4.76 -19.50 17.58
CA GLU A 88 5.35 -20.19 18.76
C GLU A 88 5.42 -21.74 18.69
N THR A 89 6.10 -22.28 17.70
CA THR A 89 6.44 -23.68 17.50
C THR A 89 7.95 -23.75 17.28
N SER A 90 8.62 -24.70 17.93
CA SER A 90 10.06 -24.97 17.87
C SER A 90 10.64 -24.76 16.47
N SER A 91 11.81 -24.11 16.37
CA SER A 91 12.47 -23.74 15.11
C SER A 91 12.67 -24.92 14.14
N GLU A 92 12.90 -26.12 14.66
CA GLU A 92 13.06 -27.35 13.86
C GLU A 92 11.72 -27.86 13.26
N ASP A 93 10.57 -27.57 13.89
CA ASP A 93 9.25 -27.98 13.40
C ASP A 93 8.69 -27.03 12.34
N PHE A 94 9.04 -25.73 12.39
CA PHE A 94 8.52 -24.74 11.46
C PHE A 94 9.01 -24.97 10.02
N GLU A 95 10.27 -25.31 9.81
CA GLU A 95 10.84 -25.51 8.49
C GLU A 95 10.21 -26.70 7.75
N ALA A 96 10.08 -27.84 8.43
CA ALA A 96 9.48 -29.05 7.87
C ALA A 96 7.97 -28.89 7.65
N VAL A 97 7.25 -28.24 8.58
CA VAL A 97 5.80 -27.99 8.45
C VAL A 97 5.52 -26.94 7.37
N PHE A 98 6.28 -25.84 7.32
CA PHE A 98 6.04 -24.76 6.37
C PHE A 98 6.31 -25.22 4.93
N THR A 99 7.44 -25.85 4.66
CA THR A 99 7.80 -26.28 3.29
C THR A 99 6.94 -27.43 2.77
N SER A 100 6.53 -28.38 3.63
CA SER A 100 5.62 -29.46 3.23
C SER A 100 4.17 -29.02 3.01
N SER A 101 3.81 -27.80 3.47
CA SER A 101 2.45 -27.26 3.38
C SER A 101 2.24 -26.30 2.21
N LEU A 102 3.29 -25.80 1.56
CA LEU A 102 3.15 -24.85 0.46
C LEU A 102 2.88 -25.56 -0.87
N THR A 103 1.89 -25.06 -1.59
CA THR A 103 1.62 -25.44 -2.98
C THR A 103 2.66 -24.84 -3.93
N GLU A 104 2.83 -25.44 -5.12
CA GLU A 104 3.70 -24.88 -6.17
C GLU A 104 3.30 -23.45 -6.57
N SER A 105 2.01 -23.14 -6.54
CA SER A 105 1.48 -21.80 -6.80
C SER A 105 1.94 -20.79 -5.74
N GLU A 106 1.89 -21.15 -4.45
CA GLU A 106 2.37 -20.29 -3.36
C GLU A 106 3.88 -20.07 -3.42
N ILE A 107 4.66 -21.10 -3.74
CA ILE A 107 6.11 -20.97 -3.95
C ILE A 107 6.41 -20.00 -5.09
N SER A 108 5.71 -20.15 -6.22
CA SER A 108 5.84 -19.25 -7.38
C SER A 108 5.49 -17.81 -7.02
N MET A 109 4.40 -17.61 -6.27
CA MET A 109 3.98 -16.31 -5.77
C MET A 109 5.03 -15.68 -4.84
N TYR A 110 5.55 -16.41 -3.85
CA TYR A 110 6.59 -15.90 -2.97
C TYR A 110 7.88 -15.53 -3.72
N ARG A 111 8.29 -16.33 -4.71
CA ARG A 111 9.42 -15.99 -5.59
C ARG A 111 9.16 -14.70 -6.37
N LYS A 112 7.96 -14.53 -6.95
CA LYS A 112 7.54 -13.28 -7.62
C LYS A 112 7.64 -12.09 -6.66
N TYR A 113 7.10 -12.23 -5.45
CA TYR A 113 7.16 -11.17 -4.43
C TYR A 113 8.59 -10.83 -4.02
N TYR A 114 9.46 -11.84 -3.86
CA TYR A 114 10.86 -11.61 -3.55
C TYR A 114 11.56 -10.76 -4.62
N GLN A 115 11.35 -11.08 -5.89
CA GLN A 115 11.89 -10.28 -7.00
C GLN A 115 11.37 -8.84 -6.98
N VAL A 116 10.08 -8.64 -6.68
CA VAL A 116 9.50 -7.30 -6.55
C VAL A 116 10.14 -6.54 -5.38
N ILE A 117 10.33 -7.18 -4.21
CA ILE A 117 10.96 -6.56 -3.04
C ILE A 117 12.42 -6.16 -3.33
N LEU A 118 13.18 -7.04 -3.98
CA LEU A 118 14.56 -6.75 -4.37
C LEU A 118 14.66 -5.55 -5.33
N ALA A 119 13.67 -5.37 -6.19
CA ALA A 119 13.60 -4.26 -7.13
C ALA A 119 13.19 -2.92 -6.48
N LEU A 120 12.75 -2.91 -5.21
CA LEU A 120 12.30 -1.68 -4.54
C LEU A 120 13.44 -0.70 -4.22
N ALA A 121 14.66 -1.20 -4.03
CA ALA A 121 15.83 -0.36 -3.79
C ALA A 121 17.06 -0.94 -4.51
N PRO A 122 17.85 -0.13 -5.23
CA PRO A 122 19.02 -0.62 -5.98
C PRO A 122 20.06 -1.39 -5.15
N GLY A 123 20.17 -1.09 -3.85
CA GLY A 123 21.12 -1.76 -2.95
C GLY A 123 20.61 -3.06 -2.31
N PHE A 124 19.31 -3.39 -2.45
CA PHE A 124 18.68 -4.52 -1.76
C PHE A 124 19.37 -5.85 -2.07
N PRO A 125 19.64 -6.19 -3.36
CA PRO A 125 20.30 -7.47 -3.70
C PRO A 125 21.69 -7.59 -3.08
N ILE A 126 22.51 -6.54 -3.16
CA ILE A 126 23.89 -6.54 -2.67
C ILE A 126 23.93 -6.74 -1.15
N HIS A 127 23.05 -6.06 -0.42
CA HIS A 127 22.97 -6.20 1.03
C HIS A 127 22.42 -7.57 1.45
N MET A 128 21.45 -8.11 0.70
CA MET A 128 20.95 -9.46 0.95
C MET A 128 22.03 -10.52 0.73
N THR A 129 22.79 -10.44 -0.37
CA THR A 129 23.94 -11.32 -0.61
C THR A 129 24.97 -11.25 0.52
N ARG A 130 25.23 -10.05 1.07
CA ARG A 130 26.17 -9.88 2.18
C ARG A 130 25.66 -10.48 3.49
N LEU A 131 24.38 -10.31 3.80
CA LEU A 131 23.76 -10.89 5.00
C LEU A 131 23.78 -12.43 4.93
N LEU A 132 23.43 -12.98 3.78
CA LEU A 132 23.42 -14.44 3.55
C LEU A 132 24.84 -15.04 3.55
N ALA A 133 25.82 -14.36 2.94
CA ALA A 133 27.20 -14.85 2.87
C ALA A 133 27.94 -14.88 4.23
N HIS A 134 27.41 -14.19 5.23
CA HIS A 134 27.98 -14.15 6.58
C HIS A 134 27.35 -15.17 7.53
N GLU A 135 26.35 -15.95 7.09
CA GLU A 135 25.58 -16.90 7.92
C GLU A 135 25.04 -16.26 9.21
N ASP A 136 24.85 -14.94 9.21
CA ASP A 136 24.40 -14.15 10.36
C ASP A 136 22.86 -14.12 10.39
N THR A 137 22.29 -15.25 10.83
CA THR A 137 20.84 -15.49 10.92
C THR A 137 20.15 -14.48 11.83
N ASP A 138 20.80 -14.06 12.91
CA ASP A 138 20.31 -13.03 13.85
C ASP A 138 20.19 -11.66 13.18
N ALA A 139 21.21 -11.22 12.42
CA ALA A 139 21.14 -9.95 11.70
C ALA A 139 20.05 -9.97 10.63
N LEU A 140 19.86 -11.10 9.95
CA LEU A 140 18.77 -11.28 8.97
C LEU A 140 17.39 -11.25 9.63
N SER A 141 17.20 -11.94 10.76
CA SER A 141 15.93 -11.95 11.49
C SER A 141 15.53 -10.54 11.95
N VAL A 142 16.49 -9.78 12.49
CA VAL A 142 16.29 -8.38 12.88
C VAL A 142 15.94 -7.54 11.66
N PHE A 143 16.65 -7.69 10.54
CA PHE A 143 16.36 -6.95 9.32
C PHE A 143 14.93 -7.21 8.81
N LEU A 144 14.51 -8.47 8.71
CA LEU A 144 13.17 -8.85 8.25
C LEU A 144 12.07 -8.33 9.17
N LYS A 145 12.28 -8.38 10.49
CA LYS A 145 11.38 -7.78 11.47
C LYS A 145 11.19 -6.28 11.23
N ARG A 146 12.26 -5.55 10.90
CA ARG A 146 12.22 -4.11 10.63
C ARG A 146 11.50 -3.78 9.31
N ILE A 147 11.76 -4.53 8.25
CA ILE A 147 11.05 -4.40 6.96
C ILE A 147 9.55 -4.66 7.17
N THR A 148 9.20 -5.70 7.94
CA THR A 148 7.81 -6.03 8.29
C THR A 148 7.14 -4.93 9.08
N GLN A 149 7.83 -4.37 10.08
CA GLN A 149 7.33 -3.23 10.86
C GLN A 149 7.09 -2.00 9.98
N ALA A 150 7.99 -1.70 9.04
CA ALA A 150 7.85 -0.58 8.13
C ALA A 150 6.64 -0.75 7.19
N ALA A 151 6.47 -1.94 6.59
CA ALA A 151 5.31 -2.28 5.76
C ALA A 151 3.98 -2.16 6.54
N ASN A 152 3.93 -2.73 7.74
CA ASN A 152 2.75 -2.65 8.62
C ASN A 152 2.43 -1.22 9.06
N SER A 153 3.47 -0.41 9.31
CA SER A 153 3.30 1.00 9.68
C SER A 153 2.68 1.80 8.53
N ALA A 154 3.10 1.56 7.28
CA ALA A 154 2.51 2.24 6.12
C ALA A 154 1.01 1.96 5.99
N ARG A 155 0.61 0.70 6.20
CA ARG A 155 -0.80 0.28 6.20
C ARG A 155 -1.60 0.91 7.34
N THR A 156 -1.03 0.97 8.54
CA THR A 156 -1.66 1.60 9.70
C THR A 156 -1.84 3.12 9.49
N ASP A 157 -0.83 3.79 8.94
CA ASP A 157 -0.89 5.22 8.62
C ASP A 157 -2.01 5.51 7.61
N ASP A 158 -2.17 4.65 6.60
CA ASP A 158 -3.22 4.75 5.59
C ASP A 158 -4.62 4.58 6.19
N ALA A 159 -4.83 3.53 6.97
CA ALA A 159 -6.07 3.30 7.68
C ALA A 159 -6.42 4.47 8.63
N GLY A 160 -5.41 4.98 9.35
CA GLY A 160 -5.54 6.14 10.23
C GLY A 160 -5.93 7.42 9.48
N SER A 161 -5.32 7.66 8.32
CA SER A 161 -5.62 8.83 7.48
C SER A 161 -7.07 8.85 6.97
N LEU A 162 -7.64 7.67 6.72
CA LEU A 162 -9.01 7.51 6.27
C LEU A 162 -10.04 7.53 7.41
N ARG A 163 -9.69 7.05 8.62
CA ARG A 163 -10.62 6.64 9.69
C ARG A 163 -11.81 7.59 9.89
N TYR A 164 -11.59 8.90 9.86
CA TYR A 164 -12.64 9.90 10.10
C TYR A 164 -13.03 10.69 8.86
N VAL A 165 -12.04 11.13 8.07
CA VAL A 165 -12.31 11.94 6.87
C VAL A 165 -12.98 11.10 5.78
N GLY A 166 -12.70 9.81 5.74
CA GLY A 166 -13.22 8.89 4.72
C GLY A 166 -14.72 8.68 4.77
N LEU A 167 -15.38 8.87 5.92
CA LEU A 167 -16.84 8.78 6.01
C LEU A 167 -17.54 9.89 5.20
N ASN A 168 -16.88 11.03 5.00
CA ASN A 168 -17.37 12.09 4.12
C ASN A 168 -17.35 11.69 2.64
N TYR A 169 -16.78 10.55 2.28
CA TYR A 169 -16.75 10.05 0.91
C TYR A 169 -17.94 9.15 0.58
N VAL A 170 -18.72 8.75 1.59
CA VAL A 170 -19.87 7.85 1.46
C VAL A 170 -21.02 8.48 0.69
N PRO A 171 -21.45 9.73 0.93
CA PRO A 171 -22.59 10.29 0.20
C PRO A 171 -22.24 10.46 -1.27
N ARG A 172 -23.11 10.05 -2.19
CA ARG A 172 -22.79 10.13 -3.62
C ARG A 172 -22.66 11.57 -4.06
N GLU A 173 -23.67 12.39 -3.80
CA GLU A 173 -23.66 13.80 -4.17
C GLU A 173 -23.18 14.63 -2.98
N LEU A 174 -21.86 14.83 -2.89
CA LEU A 174 -21.22 15.48 -1.72
C LEU A 174 -21.69 16.91 -1.42
N HIS A 175 -22.36 17.56 -2.37
CA HIS A 175 -22.93 18.90 -2.21
C HIS A 175 -24.40 18.89 -1.74
N LYS A 176 -25.06 17.73 -1.80
CA LYS A 176 -26.48 17.57 -1.47
C LYS A 176 -26.72 16.62 -0.30
N ASP A 177 -25.91 15.57 -0.22
CA ASP A 177 -26.12 14.46 0.69
C ASP A 177 -25.10 14.50 1.84
N ALA A 178 -25.54 14.02 3.00
CA ALA A 178 -24.70 13.77 4.17
C ALA A 178 -24.78 12.29 4.57
N LEU A 179 -23.91 11.87 5.48
CA LEU A 179 -24.02 10.55 6.11
C LEU A 179 -25.18 10.59 7.11
N ILE A 180 -26.15 9.69 6.95
CA ILE A 180 -27.37 9.62 7.73
C ILE A 180 -27.56 8.19 8.27
N PRO A 181 -27.66 8.00 9.61
CA PRO A 181 -27.46 9.00 10.66
C PRO A 181 -25.99 9.52 10.73
N PRO A 182 -25.73 10.72 11.28
CA PRO A 182 -24.37 11.21 11.40
C PRO A 182 -23.55 10.37 12.40
N ILE A 183 -22.33 9.98 12.02
CA ILE A 183 -21.38 9.31 12.91
C ILE A 183 -20.40 10.35 13.49
N PRO A 184 -20.33 10.53 14.82
CA PRO A 184 -19.39 11.46 15.44
C PRO A 184 -17.93 11.12 15.14
N LYS A 185 -17.08 12.15 15.01
CA LYS A 185 -15.63 11.94 14.78
C LYS A 185 -14.92 11.24 15.93
N GLN A 186 -15.43 11.32 17.16
CA GLN A 186 -14.82 10.62 18.30
C GLN A 186 -15.38 9.20 18.48
N ALA A 187 -16.39 8.80 17.70
CA ALA A 187 -17.02 7.50 17.84
C ALA A 187 -16.04 6.37 17.47
N THR A 188 -16.21 5.25 18.16
CA THR A 188 -15.65 3.97 17.74
C THR A 188 -16.27 3.55 16.40
N LYS A 189 -15.73 2.52 15.77
CA LYS A 189 -16.30 1.93 14.56
C LYS A 189 -17.55 1.08 14.85
N ALA A 190 -17.98 0.97 16.11
CA ALA A 190 -19.16 0.21 16.49
C ALA A 190 -20.43 0.67 15.74
N ASP A 191 -20.54 1.97 15.44
CA ASP A 191 -21.68 2.55 14.70
C ASP A 191 -21.53 2.43 13.16
N ARG A 192 -20.58 1.62 12.67
CA ARG A 192 -20.35 1.40 11.24
C ARG A 192 -20.84 0.03 10.79
N GLY A 193 -20.44 -0.40 9.59
CA GLY A 193 -20.78 -1.70 9.05
C GLY A 193 -22.27 -1.83 8.81
N PHE A 194 -22.80 -3.01 9.18
CA PHE A 194 -24.23 -3.29 9.12
C PHE A 194 -25.04 -2.58 10.22
N ASN A 195 -24.42 -1.82 11.13
CA ASN A 195 -25.13 -1.00 12.11
C ASN A 195 -25.55 0.37 11.56
N HIS A 196 -25.10 0.73 10.36
CA HIS A 196 -25.44 1.99 9.71
C HIS A 196 -25.99 1.78 8.29
N PRO A 197 -27.20 2.25 7.97
CA PRO A 197 -27.89 1.90 6.71
C PRO A 197 -27.11 2.25 5.44
N MET A 198 -26.52 3.46 5.35
CA MET A 198 -25.74 3.84 4.16
C MET A 198 -24.44 3.02 4.00
N LEU A 199 -23.80 2.62 5.11
CA LEU A 199 -22.56 1.83 5.07
C LEU A 199 -22.88 0.37 4.78
N ALA A 200 -23.92 -0.17 5.42
CA ALA A 200 -24.50 -1.48 5.15
C ALA A 200 -24.83 -1.65 3.67
N ARG A 201 -25.47 -0.63 3.06
CA ARG A 201 -25.80 -0.63 1.63
C ARG A 201 -24.56 -0.69 0.74
N LEU A 202 -23.48 -0.01 1.10
CA LEU A 202 -22.20 -0.08 0.36
C LEU A 202 -21.49 -1.43 0.52
N LEU A 203 -21.60 -2.05 1.71
CA LEU A 203 -21.03 -3.35 2.04
C LEU A 203 -21.85 -4.53 1.50
N CYS A 204 -23.14 -4.33 1.24
CA CYS A 204 -24.05 -5.34 0.74
C CYS A 204 -23.50 -5.94 -0.57
N PRO A 205 -23.49 -7.28 -0.73
CA PRO A 205 -23.24 -7.92 -2.00
C PRO A 205 -24.09 -7.30 -3.10
N ARG A 206 -23.47 -6.88 -4.21
CA ARG A 206 -24.18 -6.18 -5.28
C ARG A 206 -25.37 -6.98 -5.81
N LYS A 207 -25.24 -8.31 -5.88
CA LYS A 207 -26.30 -9.24 -6.30
C LYS A 207 -27.55 -9.22 -5.40
N LEU A 208 -27.40 -8.83 -4.14
CA LEU A 208 -28.46 -8.75 -3.12
C LEU A 208 -28.93 -7.30 -2.87
N LEU A 209 -28.42 -6.32 -3.61
CA LEU A 209 -28.71 -4.92 -3.32
C LEU A 209 -30.18 -4.56 -3.55
N GLU A 210 -30.84 -5.19 -4.52
CA GLU A 210 -32.29 -5.04 -4.75
C GLU A 210 -33.08 -5.48 -3.50
N GLN A 211 -32.74 -6.66 -2.96
CA GLN A 211 -33.34 -7.16 -1.72
C GLN A 211 -33.05 -6.26 -0.52
N PHE A 212 -31.85 -5.67 -0.45
CA PHE A 212 -31.52 -4.68 0.57
C PHE A 212 -32.40 -3.44 0.44
N ASP A 213 -32.59 -2.92 -0.77
CA ASP A 213 -33.33 -1.68 -1.03
C ASP A 213 -34.84 -1.83 -0.82
N GLU A 214 -35.39 -3.05 -0.94
CA GLU A 214 -36.80 -3.37 -0.62
C GLU A 214 -37.13 -3.18 0.87
N ASP A 215 -36.28 -3.72 1.77
CA ASP A 215 -36.43 -3.56 3.22
C ASP A 215 -35.04 -3.56 3.90
N PRO A 216 -34.40 -2.38 4.02
CA PRO A 216 -33.06 -2.27 4.59
C PRO A 216 -32.98 -2.78 6.02
N ASN A 217 -34.02 -2.55 6.83
CA ASN A 217 -34.01 -2.93 8.25
C ASN A 217 -34.07 -4.45 8.39
N LYS A 218 -34.94 -5.12 7.62
CA LYS A 218 -35.02 -6.57 7.60
C LYS A 218 -33.74 -7.20 7.08
N PHE A 219 -33.17 -6.67 5.99
CA PHE A 219 -31.91 -7.18 5.45
C PHE A 219 -30.78 -7.08 6.48
N ILE A 220 -30.62 -5.91 7.11
CA ILE A 220 -29.62 -5.69 8.15
C ILE A 220 -29.81 -6.67 9.31
N ALA A 221 -31.03 -6.85 9.80
CA ALA A 221 -31.32 -7.81 10.86
C ALA A 221 -30.98 -9.27 10.46
N SER A 222 -31.25 -9.65 9.21
CA SER A 222 -30.88 -10.96 8.66
C SER A 222 -29.37 -11.16 8.52
N VAL A 223 -28.60 -10.10 8.28
CA VAL A 223 -27.12 -10.18 8.31
C VAL A 223 -26.64 -10.31 9.75
N GLN A 224 -27.16 -9.49 10.66
CA GLN A 224 -26.75 -9.47 12.07
C GLN A 224 -27.05 -10.79 12.80
N ASN A 225 -28.14 -11.48 12.44
CA ASN A 225 -28.50 -12.77 13.02
C ASN A 225 -27.88 -13.98 12.30
N GLY A 226 -27.08 -13.76 11.24
CA GLY A 226 -26.39 -14.81 10.48
C GLY A 226 -27.23 -15.54 9.43
N SER A 227 -28.48 -15.13 9.17
CA SER A 227 -29.31 -15.72 8.10
C SER A 227 -28.79 -15.38 6.71
N ILE A 228 -28.18 -14.21 6.56
CA ILE A 228 -27.49 -13.78 5.34
C ILE A 228 -26.00 -13.68 5.66
N ILE A 229 -25.19 -14.49 4.99
CA ILE A 229 -23.74 -14.47 5.12
C ILE A 229 -23.16 -13.59 4.01
N VAL A 230 -22.42 -12.56 4.40
CA VAL A 230 -21.67 -11.70 3.47
C VAL A 230 -20.21 -12.15 3.48
N ALA A 231 -19.81 -12.90 2.45
CA ALA A 231 -18.48 -13.50 2.34
C ALA A 231 -17.57 -12.74 1.35
N ALA A 232 -16.27 -13.03 1.38
CA ALA A 232 -15.24 -12.41 0.54
C ALA A 232 -15.40 -12.66 -0.97
N TRP A 233 -16.17 -13.70 -1.34
CA TRP A 233 -16.49 -14.06 -2.72
C TRP A 233 -17.59 -13.20 -3.34
N ASP A 234 -18.31 -12.46 -2.50
CA ASP A 234 -19.41 -11.62 -2.92
C ASP A 234 -18.98 -10.15 -3.02
N TRP A 235 -19.01 -9.62 -4.24
CA TRP A 235 -18.57 -8.26 -4.53
C TRP A 235 -19.46 -7.22 -3.82
N PRO A 236 -18.89 -6.39 -2.92
CA PRO A 236 -19.64 -5.31 -2.29
C PRO A 236 -20.13 -4.27 -3.30
N ALA A 237 -21.29 -3.68 -3.04
CA ALA A 237 -21.88 -2.65 -3.91
C ALA A 237 -20.95 -1.46 -4.16
N PHE A 238 -20.06 -1.11 -3.22
CA PHE A 238 -19.11 0.00 -3.39
C PHE A 238 -18.07 -0.23 -4.49
N LEU A 239 -17.85 -1.48 -4.94
CA LEU A 239 -16.94 -1.77 -6.05
C LEU A 239 -17.53 -1.35 -7.39
N TYR A 240 -18.86 -1.34 -7.52
CA TYR A 240 -19.54 -1.09 -8.77
C TYR A 240 -19.78 0.39 -9.04
N GLU A 241 -19.62 0.78 -10.29
CA GLU A 241 -20.15 2.02 -10.81
C GLU A 241 -21.68 2.07 -10.64
N HIS A 242 -22.23 3.28 -10.50
CA HIS A 242 -23.65 3.43 -10.28
C HIS A 242 -24.45 3.00 -11.51
N GLU A 243 -25.49 2.17 -11.30
CA GLU A 243 -26.45 1.79 -12.36
C GLU A 243 -25.84 0.99 -13.52
N THR A 244 -24.63 0.43 -13.34
CA THR A 244 -23.99 -0.38 -14.38
C THR A 244 -24.16 -1.87 -14.20
N TYR A 245 -24.62 -2.33 -13.03
CA TYR A 245 -24.69 -3.76 -12.70
C TYR A 245 -25.67 -4.49 -13.62
N ASP A 246 -25.17 -5.52 -14.27
CA ASP A 246 -25.90 -6.35 -15.22
C ASP A 246 -25.63 -7.82 -14.90
N ARG A 247 -26.69 -8.62 -14.70
CA ARG A 247 -26.55 -10.06 -14.40
C ARG A 247 -26.01 -10.86 -15.59
N SER A 248 -26.10 -10.31 -16.81
CA SER A 248 -25.53 -10.90 -18.03
C SER A 248 -24.09 -10.47 -18.30
N ALA A 249 -23.61 -9.41 -17.62
CA ALA A 249 -22.26 -8.86 -17.73
C ALA A 249 -21.78 -8.35 -16.36
N LEU A 250 -21.35 -9.28 -15.49
CA LEU A 250 -21.04 -9.02 -14.07
C LEU A 250 -19.81 -8.11 -13.86
N ASP A 251 -18.95 -8.00 -14.85
CA ASP A 251 -17.74 -7.16 -14.88
C ASP A 251 -18.08 -5.69 -15.22
N LYS A 252 -19.27 -5.42 -15.76
CA LYS A 252 -19.69 -4.07 -16.18
C LYS A 252 -19.69 -3.07 -15.02
N GLY A 253 -18.72 -2.15 -15.07
CA GLY A 253 -18.51 -1.13 -14.04
C GLY A 253 -17.96 -1.66 -12.72
N LEU A 254 -17.57 -2.94 -12.64
CA LEU A 254 -16.87 -3.51 -11.50
C LEU A 254 -15.51 -2.80 -11.31
N CYS A 255 -15.13 -2.60 -10.04
CA CYS A 255 -13.93 -1.86 -9.61
C CYS A 255 -13.87 -0.37 -10.04
N ARG A 256 -15.01 0.24 -10.40
CA ARG A 256 -15.13 1.67 -10.79
C ARG A 256 -16.08 2.48 -9.89
N GLY A 257 -16.46 1.93 -8.74
CA GLY A 257 -17.37 2.61 -7.81
C GLY A 257 -16.84 3.96 -7.29
N TYR A 258 -17.75 4.92 -7.13
CA TYR A 258 -17.40 6.29 -6.75
C TYR A 258 -16.73 6.38 -5.38
N PHE A 259 -17.16 5.55 -4.42
CA PHE A 259 -16.60 5.50 -3.08
C PHE A 259 -15.17 4.95 -3.11
N LEU A 260 -14.98 3.85 -3.85
CA LEU A 260 -13.67 3.25 -4.10
C LEU A 260 -12.68 4.26 -4.70
N LEU A 261 -13.11 5.01 -5.74
CA LEU A 261 -12.28 6.05 -6.36
C LEU A 261 -11.83 7.11 -5.36
N ARG A 262 -12.73 7.59 -4.50
CA ARG A 262 -12.42 8.60 -3.49
C ARG A 262 -11.39 8.09 -2.47
N VAL A 263 -11.53 6.83 -2.04
CA VAL A 263 -10.56 6.16 -1.15
C VAL A 263 -9.21 6.04 -1.84
N GLY A 264 -9.15 5.53 -3.07
CA GLY A 264 -7.89 5.41 -3.81
C GLY A 264 -7.19 6.76 -4.03
N ARG A 265 -7.95 7.81 -4.36
CA ARG A 265 -7.42 9.18 -4.47
C ARG A 265 -6.87 9.70 -3.15
N HIS A 266 -7.57 9.47 -2.03
CA HIS A 266 -7.07 9.84 -0.71
C HIS A 266 -5.71 9.19 -0.42
N LEU A 267 -5.61 7.87 -0.66
CA LEU A 267 -4.43 7.08 -0.32
C LEU A 267 -3.21 7.44 -1.16
N ILE A 268 -3.39 7.59 -2.47
CA ILE A 268 -2.29 7.76 -3.43
C ILE A 268 -1.94 9.23 -3.71
N THR A 269 -2.96 10.10 -3.78
CA THR A 269 -2.75 11.50 -4.15
C THR A 269 -2.75 12.39 -2.91
N SER A 270 -3.91 12.66 -2.33
CA SER A 270 -4.07 13.40 -1.07
C SER A 270 -5.52 13.35 -0.58
N PRO A 271 -5.78 13.63 0.72
CA PRO A 271 -7.16 13.80 1.21
C PRO A 271 -7.94 14.89 0.46
N SER A 272 -7.25 15.96 0.05
CA SER A 272 -7.85 17.13 -0.61
C SER A 272 -8.31 16.86 -2.04
N SER A 273 -7.76 15.84 -2.70
CA SER A 273 -8.10 15.47 -4.08
C SER A 273 -9.18 14.39 -4.15
N ALA A 274 -9.52 13.75 -3.04
CA ALA A 274 -10.50 12.66 -3.00
C ALA A 274 -11.86 13.05 -3.60
N THR A 275 -12.31 14.29 -3.34
CA THR A 275 -13.65 14.77 -3.73
C THR A 275 -13.65 15.71 -4.94
N LYS A 276 -12.49 15.92 -5.57
CA LYS A 276 -12.37 16.87 -6.69
C LYS A 276 -12.83 16.27 -8.02
N SER A 277 -13.49 17.10 -8.83
CA SER A 277 -13.90 16.73 -10.19
C SER A 277 -12.70 16.51 -11.13
N THR A 278 -11.58 17.20 -10.90
CA THR A 278 -10.37 17.09 -11.73
C THR A 278 -9.29 16.20 -11.08
N PRO A 279 -8.54 15.40 -11.85
CA PRO A 279 -7.40 14.60 -11.36
C PRO A 279 -6.24 15.45 -10.80
N GLY A 280 -5.34 14.80 -10.05
CA GLY A 280 -4.10 15.41 -9.55
C GLY A 280 -4.09 15.74 -8.04
N SER A 281 -2.87 15.91 -7.50
CA SER A 281 -2.65 16.35 -6.12
C SER A 281 -2.75 17.86 -6.02
N CYS A 282 -3.39 18.36 -4.96
CA CYS A 282 -3.43 19.80 -4.65
C CYS A 282 -2.79 20.11 -3.30
N SER A 283 -2.00 19.16 -2.77
CA SER A 283 -1.28 19.33 -1.52
C SER A 283 0.07 19.99 -1.76
N ALA A 284 0.47 20.88 -0.84
CA ALA A 284 1.85 21.38 -0.77
C ALA A 284 2.85 20.26 -0.43
N LYS A 285 2.37 19.17 0.21
CA LYS A 285 3.18 17.97 0.47
C LYS A 285 3.16 17.04 -0.75
N PRO A 286 4.29 16.37 -1.06
CA PRO A 286 4.33 15.40 -2.15
C PRO A 286 3.31 14.29 -1.90
N SER A 287 2.60 13.88 -2.96
CA SER A 287 1.68 12.74 -2.91
C SER A 287 2.43 11.45 -2.67
N LYS A 288 1.76 10.40 -2.16
CA LYS A 288 2.36 9.06 -2.07
C LYS A 288 2.82 8.56 -3.44
N ALA A 289 2.04 8.85 -4.48
CA ALA A 289 2.48 8.62 -5.86
C ALA A 289 3.84 9.24 -6.17
N LYS A 290 4.08 10.50 -5.78
CA LYS A 290 5.35 11.16 -6.02
C LYS A 290 6.46 10.61 -5.12
N ILE A 291 6.17 10.35 -3.85
CA ILE A 291 7.13 9.81 -2.87
C ILE A 291 7.64 8.42 -3.31
N HIS A 292 6.74 7.57 -3.79
CA HIS A 292 7.04 6.19 -4.16
C HIS A 292 7.24 5.98 -5.67
N GLY A 293 7.20 7.03 -6.49
CA GLY A 293 7.36 6.92 -7.95
C GLY A 293 6.24 6.16 -8.66
N ILE A 294 5.01 6.17 -8.12
CA ILE A 294 3.85 5.53 -8.73
C ILE A 294 3.43 6.34 -9.95
N THR A 295 3.64 5.77 -11.12
CA THR A 295 3.25 6.37 -12.42
C THR A 295 2.03 5.72 -13.03
N LYS A 296 1.67 4.51 -12.58
CA LYS A 296 0.51 3.76 -13.04
C LYS A 296 -0.23 3.07 -11.89
N VAL A 297 -1.56 3.01 -11.99
CA VAL A 297 -2.39 2.18 -11.13
C VAL A 297 -2.28 0.73 -11.58
N THR A 298 -2.06 -0.18 -10.65
CA THR A 298 -1.96 -1.63 -10.85
C THR A 298 -3.17 -2.34 -10.25
N PRO A 299 -3.43 -3.62 -10.62
CA PRO A 299 -4.44 -4.44 -9.94
C PRO A 299 -4.27 -4.48 -8.41
N TYR A 300 -3.04 -4.67 -7.94
CA TYR A 300 -2.68 -4.66 -6.51
C TYR A 300 -3.12 -3.36 -5.80
N LEU A 301 -2.94 -2.20 -6.45
CA LEU A 301 -3.40 -0.93 -5.91
C LEU A 301 -4.93 -0.85 -5.82
N ILE A 302 -5.67 -1.32 -6.83
CA ILE A 302 -7.13 -1.35 -6.80
C ILE A 302 -7.64 -2.25 -5.68
N ALA A 303 -7.07 -3.45 -5.54
CA ALA A 303 -7.37 -4.37 -4.46
C ALA A 303 -7.06 -3.75 -3.08
N TYR A 304 -5.93 -3.06 -2.95
CA TYR A 304 -5.56 -2.33 -1.74
C TYR A 304 -6.55 -1.22 -1.39
N PHE A 305 -7.04 -0.46 -2.38
CA PHE A 305 -8.06 0.56 -2.17
C PHE A 305 -9.38 -0.05 -1.71
N ALA A 306 -9.79 -1.17 -2.31
CA ALA A 306 -11.01 -1.87 -1.95
C ALA A 306 -10.97 -2.40 -0.52
N LEU A 307 -9.82 -2.94 -0.14
CA LEU A 307 -9.56 -3.44 1.21
C LEU A 307 -9.67 -2.31 2.25
N HIS A 308 -9.03 -1.16 1.99
CA HIS A 308 -9.15 0.02 2.85
C HIS A 308 -10.55 0.63 2.85
N ALA A 309 -11.24 0.63 1.71
CA ALA A 309 -12.62 1.10 1.59
C ALA A 309 -13.55 0.26 2.47
N ARG A 310 -13.41 -1.07 2.42
CA ARG A 310 -14.16 -1.98 3.28
C ARG A 310 -13.80 -1.78 4.76
N PHE A 311 -12.51 -1.80 5.10
CA PHE A 311 -12.05 -1.61 6.47
C PHE A 311 -12.52 -0.28 7.06
N LEU A 312 -12.54 0.80 6.26
CA LEU A 312 -13.02 2.11 6.68
C LEU A 312 -14.48 2.08 7.13
N ILE A 313 -15.35 1.36 6.41
CA ILE A 313 -16.79 1.35 6.65
C ILE A 313 -17.28 0.12 7.42
N SER A 314 -16.41 -0.80 7.82
CA SER A 314 -16.73 -1.94 8.70
C SER A 314 -16.65 -1.57 10.18
N THR A 315 -17.08 -2.50 11.04
CA THR A 315 -16.99 -2.39 12.51
C THR A 315 -15.59 -2.74 13.05
N MET A 316 -14.67 -3.22 12.22
CA MET A 316 -13.34 -3.67 12.64
C MET A 316 -12.48 -2.52 13.20
N GLU A 317 -12.15 -2.57 14.48
CA GLU A 317 -11.26 -1.60 15.13
C GLU A 317 -9.79 -1.75 14.74
N THR A 318 -9.34 -3.00 14.69
CA THR A 318 -7.98 -3.37 14.32
C THR A 318 -7.97 -4.04 12.97
N TRP A 319 -6.92 -3.78 12.20
CA TRP A 319 -6.70 -4.52 10.97
C TRP A 319 -6.47 -6.00 11.28
N GLY A 320 -7.11 -6.88 10.51
CA GLY A 320 -7.00 -8.32 10.67
C GLY A 320 -7.52 -9.03 9.43
N ARG A 321 -7.45 -10.35 9.45
CA ARG A 321 -7.92 -11.20 8.37
C ARG A 321 -9.44 -11.39 8.40
N GLU A 322 -10.03 -11.49 9.58
CA GLU A 322 -11.43 -11.89 9.75
C GLU A 322 -12.30 -10.71 10.20
N ASP A 323 -13.38 -10.46 9.46
CA ASP A 323 -14.47 -9.54 9.78
C ASP A 323 -15.77 -10.37 9.88
N GLY A 324 -15.90 -11.13 10.97
CA GLY A 324 -16.92 -12.18 11.07
C GLY A 324 -16.67 -13.27 10.00
N SER A 325 -17.64 -13.51 9.12
CA SER A 325 -17.51 -14.48 8.01
C SER A 325 -16.76 -13.92 6.80
N PHE A 326 -16.32 -12.67 6.82
CA PHE A 326 -15.64 -12.04 5.69
C PHE A 326 -14.12 -12.10 5.87
N ASP A 327 -13.43 -12.83 4.98
CA ASP A 327 -11.97 -12.88 4.94
C ASP A 327 -11.41 -11.74 4.06
N MET A 328 -10.72 -10.80 4.71
CA MET A 328 -10.10 -9.63 4.10
C MET A 328 -8.93 -9.98 3.16
N GLN A 329 -8.16 -11.02 3.48
CA GLN A 329 -7.06 -11.49 2.62
C GLN A 329 -7.64 -12.17 1.37
N GLN A 330 -8.64 -13.03 1.54
CA GLN A 330 -9.33 -13.65 0.41
C GLN A 330 -9.96 -12.58 -0.51
N PHE A 331 -10.57 -11.55 0.07
CA PHE A 331 -11.14 -10.45 -0.72
C PHE A 331 -10.09 -9.71 -1.54
N TYR A 332 -8.92 -9.44 -0.96
CA TYR A 332 -7.79 -8.85 -1.68
C TYR A 332 -7.36 -9.75 -2.86
N GLN A 333 -7.14 -11.03 -2.60
CA GLN A 333 -6.73 -12.01 -3.60
C GLN A 333 -7.76 -12.16 -4.71
N ASN A 334 -9.05 -12.21 -4.38
CA ASN A 334 -10.12 -12.29 -5.36
C ASN A 334 -10.08 -11.12 -6.35
N ILE A 335 -9.84 -9.89 -5.88
CA ILE A 335 -9.71 -8.72 -6.76
C ILE A 335 -8.43 -8.80 -7.60
N VAL A 336 -7.31 -9.23 -7.03
CA VAL A 336 -6.07 -9.38 -7.79
C VAL A 336 -6.24 -10.42 -8.90
N ASN A 337 -6.75 -11.60 -8.58
CA ASN A 337 -6.99 -12.69 -9.53
C ASN A 337 -7.95 -12.28 -10.63
N LEU A 338 -9.01 -11.52 -10.29
CA LEU A 338 -9.94 -10.96 -11.28
C LEU A 338 -9.24 -10.19 -12.41
N PHE A 339 -8.12 -9.51 -12.12
CA PHE A 339 -7.31 -8.87 -13.15
C PHE A 339 -6.22 -9.80 -13.72
N GLU A 340 -5.53 -10.57 -12.87
CA GLU A 340 -4.37 -11.39 -13.29
C GLU A 340 -4.77 -12.61 -14.14
N ASP A 341 -5.98 -13.15 -13.96
CA ASP A 341 -6.51 -14.29 -14.73
C ASP A 341 -6.66 -13.94 -16.22
N ASP A 342 -7.01 -12.69 -16.53
CA ASP A 342 -7.06 -12.15 -17.90
C ASP A 342 -6.76 -10.64 -17.91
N LEU A 343 -5.46 -10.31 -17.96
CA LEU A 343 -4.98 -8.92 -18.04
C LEU A 343 -5.28 -8.27 -19.39
N GLU A 344 -5.52 -9.06 -20.43
CA GLU A 344 -5.72 -8.60 -21.80
C GLU A 344 -7.20 -8.44 -22.16
N CYS A 345 -8.12 -8.90 -21.30
CA CYS A 345 -9.54 -8.65 -21.52
C CYS A 345 -9.84 -7.14 -21.53
N GLN A 346 -10.85 -6.79 -22.33
CA GLN A 346 -11.26 -5.41 -22.55
C GLN A 346 -11.62 -4.70 -21.24
N TRP A 347 -12.26 -5.42 -20.31
CA TRP A 347 -12.61 -4.90 -18.99
C TRP A 347 -11.37 -4.49 -18.18
N SER A 348 -10.35 -5.35 -18.09
CA SER A 348 -9.10 -5.10 -17.35
C SER A 348 -8.40 -3.86 -17.90
N ILE A 349 -8.22 -3.81 -19.22
CA ILE A 349 -7.57 -2.71 -19.93
C ILE A 349 -8.30 -1.39 -19.67
N ASP A 350 -9.62 -1.37 -19.89
CA ASP A 350 -10.42 -0.16 -19.73
C ASP A 350 -10.48 0.30 -18.27
N THR A 351 -10.51 -0.63 -17.32
CA THR A 351 -10.57 -0.30 -15.89
C THR A 351 -9.24 0.31 -15.43
N LEU A 352 -8.11 -0.29 -15.81
CA LEU A 352 -6.80 0.28 -15.51
C LEU A 352 -6.60 1.63 -16.18
N LYS A 353 -7.02 1.80 -17.44
CA LYS A 353 -6.98 3.08 -18.15
C LYS A 353 -7.81 4.15 -17.41
N TRP A 354 -9.04 3.82 -17.05
CA TRP A 354 -9.95 4.70 -16.30
C TRP A 354 -9.32 5.16 -14.97
N TRP A 355 -8.72 4.23 -14.22
CA TRP A 355 -8.04 4.56 -12.96
C TRP A 355 -6.85 5.50 -13.17
N ASN A 356 -6.02 5.24 -14.18
CA ASN A 356 -4.88 6.08 -14.50
C ASN A 356 -5.31 7.51 -14.86
N GLU A 357 -6.36 7.66 -15.67
CA GLU A 357 -6.93 8.96 -16.03
C GLU A 357 -7.47 9.71 -14.81
N ARG A 358 -8.15 9.03 -13.88
CA ARG A 358 -8.77 9.65 -12.70
C ARG A 358 -7.79 10.00 -11.60
N ILE A 359 -6.68 9.28 -11.49
CA ILE A 359 -5.64 9.50 -10.47
C ILE A 359 -4.59 10.49 -10.97
N PHE A 360 -4.02 10.25 -12.16
CA PHE A 360 -2.88 11.00 -12.69
C PHE A 360 -3.27 12.06 -13.73
N GLY A 361 -4.51 12.02 -14.23
CA GLY A 361 -4.96 12.86 -15.33
C GLY A 361 -4.79 12.19 -16.69
N PRO A 362 -5.27 12.83 -17.76
CA PRO A 362 -5.12 12.31 -19.11
C PRO A 362 -3.64 12.08 -19.43
N GLN A 363 -3.26 10.83 -19.65
CA GLN A 363 -1.92 10.47 -20.13
C GLN A 363 -1.80 10.98 -21.57
N SER A 364 -1.21 12.16 -21.72
CA SER A 364 -1.16 12.82 -23.00
C SER A 364 -0.19 12.08 -23.92
N THR A 365 -0.70 11.39 -24.94
CA THR A 365 0.04 11.18 -26.20
C THR A 365 0.14 12.48 -27.03
N ALA A 366 -0.51 13.56 -26.58
CA ALA A 366 -0.73 14.81 -27.32
C ALA A 366 0.03 16.05 -26.77
N SER A 367 1.07 15.86 -25.94
CA SER A 367 1.81 16.98 -25.33
C SER A 367 2.59 17.78 -26.38
N ALA A 368 2.89 17.16 -27.53
CA ALA A 368 3.51 17.82 -28.68
C ALA A 368 2.52 18.70 -29.48
N THR A 369 1.21 18.40 -29.46
CA THR A 369 0.23 19.09 -30.31
C THR A 369 -0.46 20.24 -29.58
N ARG A 370 -0.66 20.14 -28.25
CA ARG A 370 -1.37 21.18 -27.49
C ARG A 370 -0.60 22.50 -27.36
N LYS A 371 0.73 22.49 -27.53
CA LYS A 371 1.53 23.73 -27.65
C LYS A 371 1.37 24.43 -29.01
N ARG A 372 0.83 23.76 -30.04
CA ARG A 372 0.60 24.37 -31.38
C ARG A 372 -0.79 24.95 -31.58
N SER A 373 -1.80 24.59 -30.78
CA SER A 373 -3.16 25.15 -30.89
C SER A 373 -3.47 26.31 -29.93
N MET A 374 -2.46 26.81 -29.19
CA MET A 374 -2.54 28.13 -28.54
C MET A 374 -2.06 29.25 -29.48
N LEU A 375 -2.28 29.09 -30.79
CA LEU A 375 -2.41 30.26 -31.65
C LEU A 375 -3.67 30.99 -31.14
N GLN A 376 -3.50 32.24 -30.73
CA GLN A 376 -4.61 33.08 -30.25
C GLN A 376 -5.78 32.95 -31.22
N ASP A 377 -6.91 32.46 -30.73
CA ASP A 377 -8.15 32.49 -31.49
C ASP A 377 -8.45 33.96 -31.81
N PRO A 378 -8.42 34.37 -33.09
CA PRO A 378 -8.63 35.76 -33.48
C PRO A 378 -10.02 36.27 -33.09
N ASP A 379 -11.00 35.37 -32.90
CA ASP A 379 -12.37 35.70 -32.52
C ASP A 379 -12.61 35.61 -31.00
N SER A 380 -11.60 35.24 -30.21
CA SER A 380 -11.75 35.26 -28.74
C SER A 380 -11.93 36.69 -28.22
N ASP A 381 -12.74 36.83 -27.16
CA ASP A 381 -12.95 38.12 -26.49
C ASP A 381 -11.62 38.81 -26.12
N ALA A 382 -10.60 38.04 -25.73
CA ALA A 382 -9.28 38.59 -25.42
C ALA A 382 -8.59 39.22 -26.64
N SER A 383 -8.65 38.56 -27.80
CA SER A 383 -8.11 39.05 -29.07
C SER A 383 -8.90 40.28 -29.54
N LEU A 384 -10.24 40.21 -29.53
CA LEU A 384 -11.12 41.32 -29.91
C LEU A 384 -10.92 42.55 -29.01
N LEU A 385 -10.76 42.37 -27.69
CA LEU A 385 -10.51 43.45 -26.75
C LEU A 385 -9.13 44.08 -26.95
N SER A 386 -8.12 43.28 -27.33
CA SER A 386 -6.78 43.77 -27.65
C SER A 386 -6.79 44.64 -28.91
N ILE A 387 -7.52 44.22 -29.96
CA ILE A 387 -7.73 44.96 -31.21
C ILE A 387 -8.51 46.25 -30.94
N GLN A 388 -9.55 46.18 -30.10
CA GLN A 388 -10.35 47.35 -29.72
C GLN A 388 -9.50 48.38 -28.97
N ARG A 389 -8.64 47.94 -28.04
CA ARG A 389 -7.74 48.81 -27.28
C ARG A 389 -6.65 49.43 -28.17
N ALA A 390 -6.10 48.67 -29.11
CA ALA A 390 -5.13 49.17 -30.10
C ALA A 390 -5.76 50.24 -31.01
N SER A 391 -6.97 49.97 -31.52
CA SER A 391 -7.75 50.92 -32.33
C SER A 391 -8.09 52.22 -31.59
N ARG A 392 -8.31 52.18 -30.27
CA ARG A 392 -8.56 53.38 -29.46
C ARG A 392 -7.31 54.24 -29.29
N ARG A 393 -6.12 53.63 -29.20
CA ARG A 393 -4.84 54.37 -29.10
C ARG A 393 -4.52 55.10 -30.40
N GLN A 394 -4.72 54.45 -31.55
CA GLN A 394 -4.50 55.05 -32.87
C GLN A 394 -5.48 56.18 -33.23
N ARG A 395 -6.59 56.32 -32.51
CA ARG A 395 -7.57 57.42 -32.69
C ARG A 395 -7.34 58.59 -31.74
N ALA A 396 -6.42 58.45 -30.78
CA ALA A 396 -6.10 59.45 -29.78
C ALA A 396 -4.82 60.24 -30.12
N ASP A 397 -4.03 59.75 -31.09
CA ASP A 397 -2.98 60.46 -31.80
C ASP A 397 -3.55 61.04 -33.10
#